data_AF-A0A9E6CBF1-F1
#
_entry.id   AF-A0A9E6CBF1-F1
#
_cell.length_a   1.000
_cell.length_b   1.000
_cell.length_c   1.000
_cell.angle_alpha   90.00
_cell.angle_beta   90.00
_cell.angle_gamma   90.00
#
_symmetry.space_group_name_H-M   'P 1'
#
loop_
_entity.id
_entity.type
_entity.pdbx_description
1 polymer ?
#
loop_
_entity_poly.entity_id
_entity_poly.type
_entity_poly.pdbx_seq_one_letter_code
_entity_poly.pdbx_strand_id
1 'polypeptide(L)'
;MLAPVYRITEKYFDRLLHFWHSAAVHRWISRVLAVIFVAVAVLGWLADKHWIRLKGPWSFFSNPFVAIEVAFSLLLITEIFSLIFILPVSVARSVGKQFELLSLIFIRYAFKEFSHIHRLEWVEMKHIVTGMFIYALGSVVIFALVGLLYKIQRRVRICESFVEDSYFKQFRKFVAMFILLTFVLILIKDAVVFFTEHDYRPSYHDFYSVLIFSDILILLVSIRYSLDYHSMYRYSGYILATIFIRIALTADPYANILIGVGAVLYLLALTWTYNFFLRRQIKPYPVKLHYHHKHHLFKQEKPYEIKRNRKKDF
;
A
#
# COMPACT_ATOMS: atom_id res chain seq x y z
N MET A 1 5.33 32.60 3.38
CA MET A 1 3.85 32.60 3.35
C MET A 1 3.19 31.22 3.31
N LEU A 2 3.85 30.12 2.87
CA LEU A 2 3.22 28.79 2.81
C LEU A 2 3.31 27.93 4.10
N ALA A 3 4.16 28.30 5.07
CA ALA A 3 4.35 27.58 6.32
C ALA A 3 3.06 27.29 7.14
N PRO A 4 2.10 28.23 7.30
CA PRO A 4 0.87 27.93 8.03
C PRO A 4 -0.01 26.90 7.31
N VAL A 5 -0.07 26.93 5.99
CA VAL A 5 -0.85 25.99 5.17
C VAL A 5 -0.30 24.56 5.31
N TYR A 6 1.02 24.40 5.26
CA TYR A 6 1.66 23.09 5.44
C TYR A 6 1.41 22.49 6.82
N ARG A 7 1.49 23.30 7.88
CA ARG A 7 1.26 22.82 9.26
C ARG A 7 -0.19 22.40 9.50
N ILE A 8 -1.14 23.12 8.91
CA ILE A 8 -2.57 22.77 8.97
C ILE A 8 -2.81 21.45 8.22
N THR A 9 -2.29 21.34 7.00
CA THR A 9 -2.39 20.15 6.15
C THR A 9 -1.83 18.92 6.86
N GLU A 10 -0.64 19.04 7.45
CA GLU A 10 0.00 17.98 8.22
C GLU A 10 -0.89 17.47 9.36
N LYS A 11 -1.47 18.37 10.16
CA LYS A 11 -2.35 18.00 11.27
C LYS A 11 -3.61 17.26 10.81
N TYR A 12 -4.21 17.70 9.69
CA TYR A 12 -5.39 17.03 9.13
C TYR A 12 -5.04 15.67 8.55
N PHE A 13 -3.94 15.57 7.79
CA PHE A 13 -3.46 14.31 7.24
C PHE A 13 -3.18 13.30 8.35
N ASP A 14 -2.48 13.69 9.41
CA ASP A 14 -2.13 12.79 10.51
C ASP A 14 -3.37 12.29 11.28
N ARG A 15 -4.39 13.15 11.44
CA ARG A 15 -5.70 12.72 11.99
C ARG A 15 -6.40 11.72 11.10
N LEU A 16 -6.50 12.01 9.80
CA LEU A 16 -7.15 11.12 8.83
C LEU A 16 -6.44 9.76 8.76
N LEU A 17 -5.10 9.78 8.76
CA LEU A 17 -4.26 8.58 8.80
C LEU A 17 -4.53 7.74 10.06
N HIS A 18 -4.54 8.38 11.24
CA HIS A 18 -4.82 7.68 12.51
C HIS A 18 -6.24 7.11 12.54
N PHE A 19 -7.21 7.86 12.05
CA PHE A 19 -8.60 7.41 11.93
C PHE A 19 -8.70 6.20 11.00
N TRP A 20 -8.12 6.26 9.81
CA TRP A 20 -8.12 5.20 8.80
C TRP A 20 -7.50 3.89 9.33
N HIS A 21 -6.36 3.99 10.02
CA HIS A 21 -5.68 2.83 10.61
C HIS A 21 -6.29 2.34 11.93
N SER A 22 -7.36 2.97 12.42
CA SER A 22 -8.01 2.50 13.63
C SER A 22 -8.68 1.13 13.42
N ALA A 23 -8.59 0.27 14.44
CA ALA A 23 -9.28 -1.03 14.44
C ALA A 23 -10.81 -0.88 14.41
N ALA A 24 -11.35 0.29 14.78
CA ALA A 24 -12.77 0.59 14.67
C ALA A 24 -13.19 0.74 13.20
N VAL A 25 -12.46 1.54 12.41
CA VAL A 25 -12.75 1.74 10.98
C VAL A 25 -12.59 0.43 10.21
N HIS A 26 -11.54 -0.35 10.47
CA HIS A 26 -11.36 -1.66 9.81
C HIS A 26 -12.53 -2.62 10.09
N ARG A 27 -12.99 -2.71 11.35
CA ARG A 27 -14.16 -3.54 11.70
C ARG A 27 -15.44 -3.01 11.06
N TRP A 28 -15.60 -1.70 10.98
CA TRP A 28 -16.77 -1.08 10.37
C TRP A 28 -16.81 -1.35 8.86
N ILE A 29 -15.72 -1.09 8.14
CA ILE A 29 -15.58 -1.40 6.71
C ILE A 29 -15.89 -2.88 6.45
N SER A 30 -15.31 -3.80 7.24
CA SER A 30 -15.55 -5.23 7.09
C SER A 30 -17.02 -5.62 7.26
N ARG A 31 -17.72 -5.03 8.24
CA ARG A 31 -19.16 -5.27 8.45
C ARG A 31 -19.99 -4.73 7.30
N VAL A 32 -19.73 -3.50 6.86
CA VAL A 32 -20.43 -2.88 5.74
C VAL A 32 -20.27 -3.73 4.48
N LEU A 33 -19.04 -4.17 4.20
CA LEU A 33 -18.75 -5.02 3.05
C LEU A 33 -19.48 -6.37 3.12
N ALA A 34 -19.50 -7.02 4.28
CA ALA A 34 -20.21 -8.28 4.49
C ALA A 34 -21.73 -8.12 4.30
N VAL A 35 -22.32 -7.05 4.84
CA VAL A 35 -23.76 -6.76 4.69
C VAL A 35 -24.11 -6.52 3.22
N ILE A 36 -23.31 -5.71 2.50
CA ILE A 36 -23.52 -5.47 1.07
C ILE A 36 -23.41 -6.77 0.26
N PHE A 37 -22.37 -7.58 0.54
CA PHE A 37 -22.18 -8.86 -0.14
C PHE A 37 -23.40 -9.78 0.04
N VAL A 38 -23.88 -9.96 1.27
CA VAL A 38 -25.05 -10.80 1.55
C VAL A 38 -26.31 -10.23 0.88
N ALA A 39 -26.52 -8.91 0.95
CA ALA A 39 -27.67 -8.27 0.33
C ALA A 39 -27.70 -8.49 -1.20
N VAL A 40 -26.58 -8.27 -1.88
CA VAL A 40 -26.47 -8.48 -3.34
C VAL A 40 -26.62 -9.95 -3.70
N ALA A 41 -26.02 -10.86 -2.93
CA ALA A 41 -26.14 -12.30 -3.18
C ALA A 41 -27.58 -12.80 -3.03
N VAL A 42 -28.30 -12.34 -2.00
CA VAL A 42 -29.72 -12.67 -1.79
C VAL A 42 -30.57 -12.11 -2.93
N LEU A 43 -30.33 -10.85 -3.34
CA LEU A 43 -31.03 -10.25 -4.48
C LEU A 43 -30.82 -11.03 -5.77
N GLY A 44 -29.58 -11.43 -6.07
CA GLY A 44 -29.26 -12.25 -7.24
C GLY A 44 -29.89 -13.64 -7.18
N TRP A 45 -29.90 -14.28 -6.02
CA TRP A 45 -30.56 -15.58 -5.84
C TRP A 45 -32.08 -15.50 -6.04
N LEU A 46 -32.72 -14.43 -5.55
CA LEU A 46 -34.16 -14.18 -5.76
C LEU A 46 -34.51 -13.91 -7.23
N ALA A 47 -33.62 -13.21 -7.94
CA ALA A 47 -33.76 -12.93 -9.36
C ALA A 47 -33.58 -14.20 -10.22
N ASP A 48 -32.59 -15.04 -9.90
CA ASP A 48 -32.35 -16.33 -10.54
C ASP A 48 -33.56 -17.28 -10.41
N LYS A 49 -34.22 -17.28 -9.23
CA LYS A 49 -35.48 -18.03 -9.01
C LYS A 49 -36.72 -17.43 -9.67
N HIS A 50 -36.56 -16.36 -10.45
CA HIS A 50 -37.65 -15.61 -11.10
C HIS A 50 -38.71 -15.04 -10.13
N TRP A 51 -38.43 -14.96 -8.82
CA TRP A 51 -39.33 -14.34 -7.84
C TRP A 51 -39.39 -12.82 -8.01
N ILE A 52 -38.30 -12.23 -8.52
CA ILE A 52 -38.19 -10.80 -8.83
C ILE A 52 -37.72 -10.67 -10.27
N ARG A 53 -38.45 -9.92 -11.09
CA ARG A 53 -38.03 -9.57 -12.46
C ARG A 53 -37.24 -8.28 -12.44
N LEU A 54 -35.92 -8.38 -12.31
CA LEU A 54 -35.03 -7.24 -12.48
C LEU A 54 -34.97 -6.89 -13.98
N LYS A 55 -35.39 -5.67 -14.34
CA LYS A 55 -35.38 -5.17 -15.72
C LYS A 55 -34.45 -3.98 -15.84
N GLY A 56 -33.98 -3.75 -17.07
CA GLY A 56 -33.08 -2.63 -17.37
C GLY A 56 -31.72 -2.80 -16.65
N PRO A 57 -31.15 -1.74 -16.07
CA PRO A 57 -29.82 -1.75 -15.45
C PRO A 57 -29.70 -2.71 -14.27
N TRP A 58 -30.81 -2.99 -13.58
CA TRP A 58 -30.87 -3.93 -12.47
C TRP A 58 -30.68 -5.38 -12.90
N SER A 59 -30.74 -5.67 -14.20
CA SER A 59 -30.45 -7.01 -14.74
C SER A 59 -29.03 -7.48 -14.42
N PHE A 60 -28.08 -6.56 -14.24
CA PHE A 60 -26.72 -6.86 -13.78
C PHE A 60 -26.72 -7.65 -12.48
N PHE A 61 -27.64 -7.35 -11.54
CA PHE A 61 -27.76 -8.05 -10.28
C PHE A 61 -28.51 -9.39 -10.37
N SER A 62 -28.86 -9.86 -11.56
CA SER A 62 -29.61 -11.11 -11.70
C SER A 62 -28.75 -12.36 -11.47
N ASN A 63 -27.43 -12.25 -11.58
CA ASN A 63 -26.50 -13.35 -11.30
C ASN A 63 -26.02 -13.26 -9.83
N PRO A 64 -26.23 -14.30 -8.99
CA PRO A 64 -25.72 -14.33 -7.62
C PRO A 64 -24.21 -14.09 -7.49
N PHE A 65 -23.41 -14.50 -8.48
CA PHE A 65 -21.96 -14.33 -8.46
C PHE A 65 -21.50 -12.86 -8.60
N VAL A 66 -22.39 -11.96 -9.02
CA VAL A 66 -22.11 -10.51 -9.08
C VAL A 66 -21.87 -9.91 -7.70
N ALA A 67 -22.39 -10.53 -6.63
CA ALA A 67 -22.05 -10.14 -5.26
C ALA A 67 -20.54 -10.17 -4.99
N ILE A 68 -19.83 -11.13 -5.59
CA ILE A 68 -18.37 -11.26 -5.50
C ILE A 68 -17.70 -10.05 -6.16
N GLU A 69 -18.15 -9.68 -7.36
CA GLU A 69 -17.61 -8.53 -8.10
C GLU A 69 -17.78 -7.23 -7.34
N VAL A 70 -18.98 -6.98 -6.81
CA VAL A 70 -19.30 -5.78 -6.04
C VAL A 70 -18.44 -5.72 -4.77
N ALA A 71 -18.33 -6.84 -4.05
CA ALA A 71 -17.53 -6.89 -2.83
C ALA A 71 -16.04 -6.63 -3.10
N PHE A 72 -15.45 -7.27 -4.12
CA PHE A 72 -14.04 -7.02 -4.43
C PHE A 72 -13.79 -5.62 -4.99
N SER A 73 -14.72 -5.05 -5.75
CA SER A 73 -14.60 -3.67 -6.26
C SER A 73 -14.65 -2.64 -5.13
N LEU A 74 -15.53 -2.83 -4.14
CA LEU A 74 -15.55 -2.00 -2.93
C LEU A 74 -14.29 -2.17 -2.07
N LEU A 75 -13.81 -3.41 -1.94
CA LEU A 75 -12.57 -3.69 -1.22
C LEU A 75 -11.40 -2.97 -1.89
N LEU A 76 -11.32 -3.00 -3.23
CA LEU A 76 -10.27 -2.32 -4.00
C LEU A 76 -10.25 -0.80 -3.77
N ILE A 77 -11.41 -0.16 -3.61
CA ILE A 77 -11.49 1.25 -3.21
C ILE A 77 -10.80 1.48 -1.86
N THR A 78 -10.99 0.60 -0.88
CA THR A 78 -10.33 0.71 0.44
C THR A 78 -8.82 0.46 0.36
N GLU A 79 -8.37 -0.42 -0.53
CA GLU A 79 -6.94 -0.63 -0.79
C GLU A 79 -6.31 0.63 -1.39
N ILE A 80 -6.99 1.24 -2.35
CA ILE A 80 -6.60 2.51 -2.94
C ILE A 80 -6.43 3.60 -1.87
N PHE A 81 -7.40 3.77 -0.95
CA PHE A 81 -7.26 4.71 0.16
C PHE A 81 -6.00 4.43 0.98
N SER A 82 -5.74 3.15 1.27
CA SER A 82 -4.55 2.73 2.01
C SER A 82 -3.25 3.05 1.26
N LEU A 83 -3.24 2.91 -0.08
CA LEU A 83 -2.13 3.32 -0.93
C LEU A 83 -1.86 4.83 -0.86
N ILE A 84 -2.90 5.68 -0.88
CA ILE A 84 -2.73 7.14 -0.75
C ILE A 84 -2.11 7.50 0.60
N PHE A 85 -2.56 6.87 1.68
CA PHE A 85 -2.04 7.11 3.03
C PHE A 85 -0.60 6.62 3.24
N ILE A 86 -0.13 5.68 2.42
CA ILE A 86 1.23 5.15 2.51
C ILE A 86 2.24 5.96 1.71
N LEU A 87 1.81 6.73 0.70
CA LEU A 87 2.66 7.59 -0.13
C LEU A 87 3.59 8.53 0.66
N PRO A 88 3.11 9.28 1.68
CA PRO A 88 3.95 10.26 2.37
C PRO A 88 4.85 9.66 3.46
N VAL A 89 4.73 8.37 3.76
CA VAL A 89 5.65 7.65 4.64
C VAL A 89 7.05 7.60 4.00
N SER A 90 8.10 7.29 4.77
CA SER A 90 9.45 7.16 4.20
C SER A 90 9.46 6.25 2.97
N VAL A 91 10.04 6.74 1.87
CA VAL A 91 9.86 6.14 0.53
C VAL A 91 10.24 4.67 0.53
N ALA A 92 11.41 4.31 1.10
CA ALA A 92 11.85 2.93 1.20
C ALA A 92 10.85 2.00 1.91
N ARG A 93 10.24 2.49 3.01
CA ARG A 93 9.24 1.72 3.78
C ARG A 93 7.90 1.68 3.06
N SER A 94 7.51 2.79 2.45
CA SER A 94 6.29 2.92 1.66
C SER A 94 6.27 1.92 0.51
N VAL A 95 7.35 1.82 -0.28
CA VAL A 95 7.40 0.93 -1.44
C VAL A 95 7.26 -0.55 -1.04
N GLY A 96 7.95 -1.00 0.01
CA GLY A 96 7.80 -2.36 0.52
C GLY A 96 6.35 -2.68 0.90
N LYS A 97 5.68 -1.74 1.57
CA LYS A 97 4.25 -1.86 1.91
C LYS A 97 3.33 -1.82 0.71
N GLN A 98 3.66 -1.05 -0.33
CA GLN A 98 2.89 -1.07 -1.58
C GLN A 98 2.97 -2.42 -2.30
N PHE A 99 4.10 -3.12 -2.21
CA PHE A 99 4.18 -4.49 -2.73
C PHE A 99 3.44 -5.52 -1.86
N GLU A 100 3.40 -5.34 -0.54
CA GLU A 100 2.48 -6.13 0.31
C GLU A 100 1.03 -5.93 -0.15
N LEU A 101 0.61 -4.68 -0.36
CA LEU A 101 -0.71 -4.35 -0.87
C LEU A 101 -0.94 -4.96 -2.27
N LEU A 102 0.02 -4.86 -3.18
CA LEU A 102 -0.07 -5.45 -4.52
C LEU A 102 -0.29 -6.97 -4.45
N SER A 103 0.43 -7.69 -3.58
CA SER A 103 0.23 -9.13 -3.40
C SER A 103 -1.18 -9.47 -2.90
N LEU A 104 -1.72 -8.67 -1.98
CA LEU A 104 -3.07 -8.83 -1.46
C LEU A 104 -4.14 -8.51 -2.52
N ILE A 105 -3.92 -7.50 -3.37
CA ILE A 105 -4.79 -7.18 -4.50
C ILE A 105 -4.84 -8.37 -5.47
N PHE A 106 -3.70 -8.96 -5.81
CA PHE A 106 -3.64 -10.08 -6.77
C PHE A 106 -4.33 -11.35 -6.27
N ILE A 107 -4.18 -11.72 -4.99
CA ILE A 107 -4.94 -12.86 -4.46
C ILE A 107 -6.45 -12.58 -4.47
N ARG A 108 -6.87 -11.32 -4.33
CA ARG A 108 -8.27 -10.88 -4.44
C ARG A 108 -8.77 -10.93 -5.88
N TYR A 109 -7.94 -10.57 -6.86
CA TYR A 109 -8.26 -10.73 -8.28
C TYR A 109 -8.48 -12.20 -8.67
N ALA A 110 -7.73 -13.13 -8.05
CA ALA A 110 -8.00 -14.55 -8.23
C ALA A 110 -9.44 -14.92 -7.81
N PHE A 111 -9.96 -14.35 -6.71
CA PHE A 111 -11.34 -14.57 -6.33
C PHE A 111 -12.34 -13.79 -7.19
N LYS A 112 -11.98 -12.60 -7.69
CA LYS A 112 -12.84 -11.82 -8.60
C LYS A 112 -13.15 -12.57 -9.88
N GLU A 113 -12.25 -13.42 -10.37
CA GLU A 113 -12.48 -14.22 -11.57
C GLU A 113 -13.74 -15.13 -11.46
N PHE A 114 -14.15 -15.51 -10.24
CA PHE A 114 -15.40 -16.23 -10.01
C PHE A 114 -16.65 -15.46 -10.45
N SER A 115 -16.64 -14.12 -10.47
CA SER A 115 -17.82 -13.35 -10.85
C SER A 115 -18.20 -13.50 -12.32
N HIS A 116 -17.26 -13.95 -13.17
CA HIS A 116 -17.52 -14.21 -14.58
C HIS A 116 -18.17 -15.57 -14.86
N ILE A 117 -18.41 -16.39 -13.81
CA ILE A 117 -19.12 -17.67 -13.97
C ILE A 117 -20.62 -17.40 -14.20
N HIS A 118 -21.09 -17.77 -15.38
CA HIS A 118 -22.50 -17.72 -15.75
C HIS A 118 -23.16 -19.09 -15.64
N ARG A 119 -22.47 -20.16 -16.07
CA ARG A 119 -22.90 -21.55 -15.93
C ARG A 119 -21.74 -22.43 -15.45
N LEU A 120 -22.07 -23.49 -14.71
CA LEU A 120 -21.10 -24.46 -14.19
C LEU A 120 -20.72 -25.50 -15.26
N GLU A 121 -20.36 -25.05 -16.46
CA GLU A 121 -19.88 -25.90 -17.55
C GLU A 121 -18.34 -25.89 -17.58
N TRP A 122 -17.73 -27.08 -17.63
CA TRP A 122 -16.27 -27.25 -17.54
C TRP A 122 -15.46 -26.46 -18.59
N VAL A 123 -16.03 -26.24 -19.78
CA VAL A 123 -15.37 -25.51 -20.88
C VAL A 123 -15.22 -24.02 -20.56
N GLU A 124 -16.26 -23.39 -20.02
CA GLU A 124 -16.21 -21.98 -19.55
C GLU A 124 -15.32 -21.84 -18.31
N MET A 125 -15.41 -22.81 -17.38
CA MET A 125 -14.62 -22.79 -16.15
C MET A 125 -13.10 -22.89 -16.41
N LYS A 126 -12.66 -23.54 -17.49
CA LYS A 126 -11.23 -23.73 -17.78
C LYS A 126 -10.48 -22.39 -17.88
N HIS A 127 -11.03 -21.42 -18.60
CA HIS A 127 -10.41 -20.10 -18.77
C HIS A 127 -10.37 -19.34 -17.45
N ILE A 128 -11.48 -19.36 -16.71
CA ILE A 128 -11.63 -18.72 -15.39
C ILE A 128 -10.61 -19.32 -14.40
N VAL A 129 -10.59 -20.63 -14.21
CA VAL A 129 -9.67 -21.31 -13.28
C VAL A 129 -8.20 -21.06 -13.64
N THR A 130 -7.88 -20.95 -14.93
CA THR A 130 -6.51 -20.61 -15.37
C THR A 130 -6.12 -19.21 -14.92
N GLY A 131 -6.98 -18.21 -15.13
CA GLY A 131 -6.78 -16.85 -14.65
C GLY A 131 -6.61 -16.79 -13.12
N MET A 132 -7.46 -17.50 -12.38
CA MET A 132 -7.37 -17.62 -10.93
C MET A 132 -6.00 -18.12 -10.46
N PHE A 133 -5.54 -19.21 -11.08
CA PHE A 133 -4.27 -19.84 -10.71
C PHE A 133 -3.09 -18.92 -10.99
N ILE A 134 -3.13 -18.18 -12.11
CA ILE A 134 -2.08 -17.24 -12.49
C ILE A 134 -2.02 -16.06 -11.48
N TYR A 135 -3.16 -15.49 -11.09
CA TYR A 135 -3.20 -14.45 -10.05
C TYR A 135 -2.73 -14.96 -8.68
N ALA A 136 -3.16 -16.17 -8.29
CA ALA A 136 -2.76 -16.77 -7.02
C ALA A 136 -1.25 -17.03 -6.97
N LEU A 137 -0.67 -17.62 -8.02
CA LEU A 137 0.77 -17.82 -8.13
C LEU A 137 1.54 -16.50 -8.14
N GLY A 138 1.09 -15.52 -8.94
CA GLY A 138 1.70 -14.19 -9.00
C GLY A 138 1.74 -13.51 -7.63
N SER A 139 0.63 -13.59 -6.88
CA SER A 139 0.55 -13.08 -5.51
C SER A 139 1.56 -13.74 -4.58
N VAL A 140 1.64 -15.08 -4.58
CA VAL A 140 2.59 -15.83 -3.74
C VAL A 140 4.04 -15.50 -4.08
N VAL A 141 4.37 -15.36 -5.38
CA VAL A 141 5.70 -14.96 -5.83
C VAL A 141 6.05 -13.57 -5.31
N ILE A 142 5.16 -12.58 -5.48
CA ILE A 142 5.37 -11.22 -4.96
C ILE A 142 5.54 -11.26 -3.44
N PHE A 143 4.68 -11.98 -2.72
CA PHE A 143 4.75 -12.13 -1.27
C PHE A 143 6.11 -12.68 -0.80
N ALA A 144 6.61 -13.74 -1.46
CA ALA A 144 7.91 -14.31 -1.17
C ALA A 144 9.07 -13.34 -1.45
N LEU A 145 9.03 -12.64 -2.59
CA LEU A 145 10.03 -11.66 -2.99
C LEU A 145 10.06 -10.44 -2.04
N VAL A 146 8.90 -9.98 -1.57
CA VAL A 146 8.79 -8.93 -0.54
C VAL A 146 9.40 -9.40 0.79
N GLY A 147 9.16 -10.65 1.20
CA GLY A 147 9.81 -11.24 2.36
C GLY A 147 11.34 -11.22 2.25
N LEU A 148 11.86 -11.56 1.06
CA LEU A 148 13.29 -11.47 0.77
C LEU A 148 13.81 -10.03 0.82
N LEU A 149 13.04 -9.08 0.27
CA LEU A 149 13.38 -7.66 0.27
C LEU A 149 13.56 -7.16 1.71
N TYR A 150 12.62 -7.46 2.61
CA TYR A 150 12.75 -7.08 4.01
C TYR A 150 13.92 -7.74 4.72
N LYS A 151 14.23 -9.00 4.40
CA LYS A 151 15.41 -9.69 4.95
C LYS A 151 16.70 -8.99 4.54
N ILE A 152 16.79 -8.49 3.31
CA ILE A 152 17.96 -7.74 2.82
C ILE A 152 18.01 -6.35 3.45
N GLN A 153 16.90 -5.62 3.49
CA GLN A 153 16.80 -4.29 4.08
C GLN A 153 17.11 -4.26 5.58
N ARG A 154 16.75 -5.30 6.35
CA ARG A 154 17.07 -5.35 7.79
C ARG A 154 18.58 -5.42 8.09
N ARG A 155 19.40 -5.93 7.16
CA ARG A 155 20.85 -6.11 7.39
C ARG A 155 21.66 -4.81 7.27
N VAL A 156 21.13 -3.82 6.57
CA VAL A 156 21.72 -2.49 6.45
C VAL A 156 20.68 -1.58 7.05
N ARG A 157 20.85 -1.16 8.32
CA ARG A 157 19.99 -0.10 8.87
C ARG A 157 20.01 1.00 7.82
N ILE A 158 18.87 1.24 7.19
CA ILE A 158 18.67 2.34 6.26
C ILE A 158 18.77 3.58 7.14
N CYS A 159 19.99 3.96 7.50
CA CYS A 159 20.25 5.26 8.06
C CYS A 159 19.72 6.21 7.01
N GLU A 160 18.77 7.03 7.45
CA GLU A 160 18.20 8.17 6.75
C GLU A 160 19.34 9.13 6.39
N SER A 161 20.15 8.77 5.38
CA SER A 161 21.17 9.65 4.80
C SER A 161 20.54 10.77 3.96
N PHE A 162 19.21 10.77 3.85
CA PHE A 162 18.46 11.98 3.60
C PHE A 162 18.44 12.75 4.91
N VAL A 163 19.06 13.92 4.94
CA VAL A 163 18.60 14.97 5.85
C VAL A 163 17.16 15.25 5.42
N GLU A 164 16.20 14.51 5.98
CA GLU A 164 14.80 14.72 5.63
C GLU A 164 14.40 16.07 6.18
N ASP A 165 14.54 17.09 5.34
CA ASP A 165 14.04 18.42 5.63
C ASP A 165 12.55 18.29 6.00
N SER A 166 12.19 18.92 7.12
CA SER A 166 10.81 19.06 7.59
C SER A 166 9.88 19.55 6.48
N TYR A 167 10.36 20.43 5.59
CA TYR A 167 9.62 20.92 4.44
C TYR A 167 9.29 19.82 3.43
N PHE A 168 10.21 18.88 3.19
CA PHE A 168 9.98 17.77 2.26
C PHE A 168 8.96 16.75 2.82
N LYS A 169 8.96 16.51 4.14
CA LYS A 169 7.92 15.68 4.78
C LYS A 169 6.55 16.33 4.66
N GLN A 170 6.46 17.63 4.94
CA GLN A 170 5.22 18.40 4.82
C GLN A 170 4.69 18.44 3.37
N PHE A 171 5.58 18.59 2.39
CA PHE A 171 5.22 18.57 0.98
C PHE A 171 4.57 17.23 0.56
N ARG A 172 5.15 16.09 0.97
CA ARG A 172 4.57 14.78 0.68
C ARG A 172 3.16 14.61 1.27
N LYS A 173 2.95 15.06 2.51
CA LYS A 173 1.62 15.05 3.15
C LYS A 173 0.63 15.97 2.42
N PHE A 174 1.09 17.12 1.95
CA PHE A 174 0.28 18.03 1.14
C PHE A 174 -0.15 17.40 -0.19
N VAL A 175 0.78 16.78 -0.92
CA VAL A 175 0.46 16.04 -2.15
C VAL A 175 -0.53 14.91 -1.86
N ALA A 176 -0.32 14.12 -0.81
CA ALA A 176 -1.23 13.04 -0.44
C ALA A 176 -2.65 13.54 -0.12
N MET A 177 -2.78 14.71 0.51
CA MET A 177 -4.08 15.33 0.79
C MET A 177 -4.78 15.81 -0.49
N PHE A 178 -4.02 16.37 -1.44
CA PHE A 178 -4.55 16.73 -2.75
C PHE A 178 -5.06 15.51 -3.52
N ILE A 179 -4.28 14.43 -3.55
CA ILE A 179 -4.69 13.15 -4.17
C ILE A 179 -5.97 12.62 -3.50
N LEU A 180 -6.04 12.64 -2.16
CA LEU A 180 -7.21 12.18 -1.43
C LEU A 180 -8.46 12.97 -1.83
N LEU A 181 -8.35 14.29 -1.96
CA LEU A 181 -9.44 15.15 -2.41
C LEU A 181 -9.87 14.78 -3.83
N THR A 182 -8.92 14.69 -4.77
CA THR A 182 -9.20 14.29 -6.16
C THR A 182 -9.87 12.93 -6.24
N PHE A 183 -9.45 11.97 -5.42
CA PHE A 183 -10.04 10.64 -5.38
C PHE A 183 -11.50 10.66 -4.91
N VAL A 184 -11.81 11.41 -3.87
CA VAL A 184 -13.19 11.59 -3.40
C VAL A 184 -14.07 12.23 -4.49
N LEU A 185 -13.55 13.20 -5.23
CA LEU A 185 -14.28 13.82 -6.35
C LEU A 185 -14.56 12.83 -7.48
N ILE A 186 -13.60 11.98 -7.83
CA ILE A 186 -13.78 10.91 -8.84
C ILE A 186 -14.85 9.91 -8.36
N LEU A 187 -14.81 9.48 -7.09
CA LEU A 187 -15.83 8.58 -6.53
C LEU A 187 -17.23 9.19 -6.54
N ILE A 188 -17.36 10.49 -6.22
CA ILE A 188 -18.64 11.19 -6.30
C ILE A 188 -19.14 11.24 -7.74
N LYS A 189 -18.27 11.57 -8.70
CA LYS A 189 -18.62 11.55 -10.13
C LYS A 189 -19.12 10.17 -10.55
N ASP A 190 -18.38 9.11 -10.23
CA ASP A 190 -18.75 7.72 -10.56
C ASP A 190 -20.10 7.34 -9.93
N ALA A 191 -20.36 7.76 -8.69
CA ALA A 191 -21.65 7.55 -8.03
C ALA A 191 -22.78 8.31 -8.73
N VAL A 192 -22.57 9.57 -9.11
CA VAL A 192 -23.58 10.38 -9.84
C VAL A 192 -23.90 9.76 -11.20
N VAL A 193 -22.89 9.32 -11.95
CA VAL A 193 -23.08 8.63 -13.23
C VAL A 193 -23.85 7.33 -13.03
N PHE A 194 -23.49 6.55 -12.01
CA PHE A 194 -24.21 5.33 -11.66
C PHE A 194 -25.70 5.58 -11.37
N PHE A 195 -26.05 6.65 -10.65
CA PHE A 195 -27.46 6.97 -10.36
C PHE A 195 -28.22 7.59 -11.55
N THR A 196 -27.52 8.27 -12.47
CA THR A 196 -28.15 9.00 -13.57
C THR A 196 -28.25 8.16 -14.83
N GLU A 197 -27.11 7.63 -15.29
CA GLU A 197 -26.98 6.89 -16.56
C GLU A 197 -27.18 5.40 -16.37
N HIS A 198 -27.18 4.92 -15.11
CA HIS A 198 -27.28 3.51 -14.74
C HIS A 198 -26.19 2.62 -15.37
N ASP A 199 -25.11 3.22 -15.86
CA ASP A 199 -23.91 2.53 -16.31
C ASP A 199 -22.84 2.66 -15.22
N TYR A 200 -22.41 1.54 -14.66
CA TYR A 200 -21.35 1.52 -13.66
C TYR A 200 -20.00 1.31 -14.34
N ARG A 201 -19.24 2.38 -14.52
CA ARG A 201 -17.85 2.33 -14.99
C ARG A 201 -16.94 2.96 -13.95
N PRO A 202 -16.33 2.17 -13.06
CA PRO A 202 -15.42 2.72 -12.07
C PRO A 202 -14.19 3.33 -12.74
N SER A 203 -13.91 4.59 -12.43
CA SER A 203 -12.84 5.39 -13.05
C SER A 203 -11.46 5.08 -12.44
N TYR A 204 -11.11 3.79 -12.33
CA TYR A 204 -9.84 3.36 -11.74
C TYR A 204 -8.62 3.88 -12.52
N HIS A 205 -8.70 3.92 -13.86
CA HIS A 205 -7.61 4.43 -14.71
C HIS A 205 -7.30 5.90 -14.45
N ASP A 206 -8.32 6.74 -14.27
CA ASP A 206 -8.16 8.16 -13.94
C ASP A 206 -7.45 8.31 -12.60
N PHE A 207 -7.86 7.51 -11.61
CA PHE A 207 -7.24 7.49 -10.29
C PHE A 207 -5.76 7.10 -10.33
N TYR A 208 -5.42 5.98 -10.98
CA TYR A 208 -4.03 5.51 -11.03
C TYR A 208 -3.13 6.48 -11.79
N SER A 209 -3.65 7.14 -12.82
CA SER A 209 -2.94 8.19 -13.55
C SER A 209 -2.55 9.35 -12.62
N VAL A 210 -3.49 9.83 -11.80
CA VAL A 210 -3.21 10.88 -10.79
C VAL A 210 -2.12 10.45 -9.81
N LEU A 211 -2.11 9.18 -9.40
CA LEU A 211 -1.06 8.64 -8.53
C LEU A 211 0.31 8.61 -9.21
N ILE A 212 0.39 8.20 -10.48
CA ILE A 212 1.64 8.19 -11.25
C ILE A 212 2.21 9.61 -11.34
N PHE A 213 1.38 10.60 -11.72
CA PHE A 213 1.82 12.00 -11.80
C PHE A 213 2.28 12.53 -10.44
N SER A 214 1.60 12.15 -9.37
CA SER A 214 1.98 12.58 -8.02
C SER A 214 3.29 11.96 -7.55
N ASP A 215 3.54 10.69 -7.85
CA ASP A 215 4.80 10.01 -7.57
C ASP A 215 5.96 10.72 -8.29
N ILE A 216 5.77 11.09 -9.56
CA ILE A 216 6.75 11.87 -10.34
C ILE A 216 6.94 13.28 -9.76
N LEU A 217 5.87 13.96 -9.33
CA LEU A 217 5.97 15.26 -8.68
C LEU A 217 6.80 15.19 -7.40
N ILE A 218 6.57 14.17 -6.56
CA ILE A 218 7.35 13.92 -5.35
C ILE A 218 8.82 13.67 -5.70
N LEU A 219 9.11 12.93 -6.78
CA LEU A 219 10.47 12.72 -7.30
C LEU A 219 11.16 14.03 -7.67
N LEU A 220 10.52 14.84 -8.51
CA LEU A 220 11.12 16.08 -8.99
C LEU A 220 11.43 17.05 -7.84
N VAL A 221 10.54 17.15 -6.86
CA VAL A 221 10.75 17.99 -5.68
C VAL A 221 11.85 17.42 -4.77
N SER A 222 12.01 16.09 -4.72
CA SER A 222 13.05 15.46 -3.90
C SER A 222 14.47 15.85 -4.31
N ILE A 223 14.71 16.16 -5.60
CA ILE A 223 16.03 16.54 -6.14
C ILE A 223 16.57 17.80 -5.46
N ARG A 224 15.67 18.69 -5.00
CA ARG A 224 16.04 19.89 -4.26
C ARG A 224 16.67 19.60 -2.89
N TYR A 225 16.40 18.43 -2.30
CA TYR A 225 16.68 18.15 -0.88
C TYR A 225 17.80 17.12 -0.66
N SER A 226 18.40 16.54 -1.70
CA SER A 226 19.55 15.64 -1.55
C SER A 226 20.57 15.83 -2.68
N LEU A 227 21.83 16.04 -2.29
CA LEU A 227 22.95 16.26 -3.20
C LEU A 227 23.84 15.02 -3.38
N ASP A 228 23.64 13.95 -2.60
CA ASP A 228 24.41 12.70 -2.75
C ASP A 228 23.85 11.81 -3.87
N TYR A 229 24.71 11.44 -4.81
CA TYR A 229 24.36 10.61 -5.96
C TYR A 229 23.79 9.25 -5.54
N HIS A 230 24.38 8.56 -4.56
CA HIS A 230 23.95 7.21 -4.17
C HIS A 230 22.55 7.24 -3.52
N SER A 231 22.30 8.27 -2.71
CA SER A 231 21.00 8.49 -2.07
C SER A 231 19.93 8.88 -3.10
N MET A 232 20.26 9.76 -4.06
CA MET A 232 19.41 10.14 -5.18
C MET A 232 19.04 8.94 -6.06
N TYR A 233 20.03 8.13 -6.47
CA TYR A 233 19.80 6.97 -7.33
C TYR A 233 18.86 5.95 -6.68
N ARG A 234 19.08 5.64 -5.40
CA ARG A 234 18.20 4.74 -4.63
C ARG A 234 16.79 5.30 -4.52
N TYR A 235 16.66 6.60 -4.26
CA TYR A 235 15.37 7.27 -4.13
C TYR A 235 14.57 7.25 -5.44
N SER A 236 15.21 7.61 -6.55
CA SER A 236 14.61 7.53 -7.88
C SER A 236 14.21 6.11 -8.24
N GLY A 237 15.03 5.12 -7.90
CA GLY A 237 14.69 3.71 -8.11
C GLY A 237 13.49 3.25 -7.29
N TYR A 238 13.31 3.74 -6.06
CA TYR A 238 12.11 3.46 -5.30
C TYR A 238 10.86 4.06 -5.92
N ILE A 239 10.92 5.30 -6.41
CA ILE A 239 9.77 5.91 -7.11
C ILE A 239 9.47 5.18 -8.43
N LEU A 240 10.51 4.77 -9.17
CA LEU A 240 10.29 3.96 -10.36
C LEU A 240 9.57 2.65 -10.04
N ALA A 241 9.93 2.00 -8.92
CA ALA A 241 9.23 0.81 -8.45
C ALA A 241 7.75 1.10 -8.10
N THR A 242 7.42 2.25 -7.49
CA THR A 242 6.01 2.60 -7.24
C THR A 242 5.24 2.86 -8.53
N ILE A 243 5.85 3.51 -9.52
CA ILE A 243 5.26 3.69 -10.85
C ILE A 243 4.96 2.34 -11.50
N PHE A 244 5.88 1.36 -11.44
CA PHE A 244 5.60 0.02 -11.96
C PHE A 244 4.44 -0.67 -11.23
N ILE A 245 4.29 -0.46 -9.90
CA ILE A 245 3.11 -0.95 -9.17
C ILE A 245 1.83 -0.32 -9.72
N ARG A 246 1.81 0.99 -10.01
CA ARG A 246 0.64 1.66 -10.61
C ARG A 246 0.29 1.10 -11.98
N ILE A 247 1.30 0.93 -12.83
CA ILE A 247 1.13 0.36 -14.18
C ILE A 247 0.60 -1.07 -14.06
N ALA A 248 1.12 -1.87 -13.13
CA ALA A 248 0.62 -3.23 -12.89
C ALA A 248 -0.86 -3.24 -12.48
N LEU A 249 -1.34 -2.26 -11.71
CA LEU A 249 -2.75 -2.18 -11.31
C LEU A 249 -3.69 -1.76 -12.44
N THR A 250 -3.19 -1.07 -13.46
CA THR A 250 -3.97 -0.64 -14.65
C THR A 250 -3.84 -1.58 -15.85
N ALA A 251 -2.84 -2.45 -15.87
CA ALA A 251 -2.54 -3.29 -17.01
C ALA A 251 -3.55 -4.43 -17.16
N ASP A 252 -3.69 -4.90 -18.39
CA ASP A 252 -4.50 -6.05 -18.74
C ASP A 252 -4.08 -7.32 -17.96
N PRO A 253 -4.99 -8.30 -17.83
CA PRO A 253 -4.68 -9.59 -17.22
C PRO A 253 -3.41 -10.22 -17.81
N TYR A 254 -2.65 -10.92 -16.96
CA TYR A 254 -1.32 -11.49 -17.25
C TYR A 254 -0.18 -10.47 -17.34
N ALA A 255 -0.37 -9.37 -18.06
CA ALA A 255 0.62 -8.29 -18.15
C ALA A 255 0.82 -7.64 -16.76
N ASN A 256 -0.27 -7.43 -16.02
CA ASN A 256 -0.24 -6.93 -14.65
C ASN A 256 0.68 -7.75 -13.72
N ILE A 257 0.62 -9.08 -13.77
CA ILE A 257 1.44 -9.96 -12.93
C ILE A 257 2.90 -9.89 -13.34
N LEU A 258 3.18 -9.91 -14.65
CA LEU A 258 4.55 -9.84 -15.15
C LEU A 258 5.22 -8.52 -14.73
N ILE A 259 4.51 -7.40 -14.87
CA ILE A 259 4.98 -6.08 -14.44
C ILE A 259 5.15 -6.04 -12.92
N GLY A 260 4.18 -6.56 -12.15
CA GLY A 260 4.25 -6.62 -10.69
C GLY A 260 5.44 -7.42 -10.16
N VAL A 261 5.66 -8.63 -10.69
CA VAL A 261 6.81 -9.47 -10.34
C VAL A 261 8.12 -8.81 -10.78
N GLY A 262 8.18 -8.29 -12.00
CA GLY A 262 9.34 -7.56 -12.53
C GLY A 262 9.71 -6.35 -11.67
N ALA A 263 8.71 -5.62 -11.17
CA ALA A 263 8.91 -4.47 -10.29
C ALA A 263 9.54 -4.85 -8.94
N VAL A 264 9.10 -5.94 -8.31
CA VAL A 264 9.72 -6.41 -7.05
C VAL A 264 11.14 -6.90 -7.31
N LEU A 265 11.37 -7.63 -8.40
CA LEU A 265 12.70 -8.10 -8.78
C LEU A 265 13.66 -6.94 -9.05
N TYR A 266 13.20 -5.91 -9.74
CA TYR A 266 13.92 -4.66 -9.94
C TYR A 266 14.28 -4.01 -8.59
N LEU A 267 13.32 -3.87 -7.68
CA LEU A 267 13.57 -3.28 -6.37
C LEU A 267 14.55 -4.11 -5.52
N LEU A 268 14.46 -5.44 -5.60
CA LEU A 268 15.40 -6.36 -4.97
C LEU A 268 16.80 -6.17 -5.51
N ALA A 269 16.97 -6.12 -6.84
CA ALA A 269 18.25 -5.89 -7.50
C ALA A 269 18.84 -4.53 -7.11
N LEU A 270 18.02 -3.47 -7.09
CA LEU A 270 18.42 -2.14 -6.64
C LEU A 270 18.94 -2.17 -5.20
N THR A 271 18.17 -2.78 -4.29
CA THR A 271 18.50 -2.86 -2.87
C THR A 271 19.78 -3.68 -2.65
N TRP A 272 19.91 -4.80 -3.35
CA TRP A 272 21.08 -5.66 -3.28
C TRP A 272 22.34 -4.95 -3.78
N THR A 273 22.25 -4.29 -4.93
CA THR A 273 23.35 -3.53 -5.53
C THR A 273 23.79 -2.38 -4.63
N TYR A 274 22.85 -1.60 -4.11
CA TYR A 274 23.15 -0.52 -3.15
C TYR A 274 23.88 -1.03 -1.91
N ASN A 275 23.42 -2.14 -1.34
CA ASN A 275 24.04 -2.73 -0.15
C ASN A 275 25.43 -3.30 -0.43
N PHE A 276 25.66 -3.84 -1.63
CA PHE A 276 26.97 -4.34 -2.05
C PHE A 276 28.01 -3.21 -2.14
N PHE A 277 27.65 -2.09 -2.76
CA PHE A 277 28.56 -0.94 -2.90
C PHE A 277 28.78 -0.19 -1.58
N LEU A 278 27.75 -0.04 -0.74
CA LEU A 278 27.89 0.66 0.55
C LEU A 278 28.82 -0.10 1.51
N ARG A 279 28.81 -1.44 1.49
CA ARG A 279 29.74 -2.27 2.28
C ARG A 279 31.21 -2.06 1.92
N ARG A 280 31.53 -1.59 0.71
CA ARG A 280 32.92 -1.31 0.31
C ARG A 280 33.43 0.05 0.81
N GLN A 281 32.54 1.00 1.09
CA GLN A 281 32.94 2.32 1.59
C GLN A 281 33.19 2.35 3.10
N ILE A 282 32.54 1.47 3.88
CA ILE A 282 32.77 1.33 5.32
C ILE A 282 33.89 0.29 5.55
N LYS A 283 35.16 0.68 5.37
CA LYS A 283 36.25 -0.02 6.06
C LYS A 283 36.11 0.29 7.56
N PRO A 284 36.08 -0.70 8.46
CA PRO A 284 36.08 -0.40 9.89
C PRO A 284 37.38 0.32 10.22
N TYR A 285 37.31 1.58 10.63
CA TYR A 285 38.42 2.17 11.38
C TYR A 285 38.60 1.30 12.63
N PRO A 286 39.80 0.73 12.88
CA PRO A 286 40.04 0.03 14.12
C PRO A 286 39.98 1.07 15.24
N VAL A 287 38.90 1.04 16.02
CA VAL A 287 38.84 1.78 17.28
C VAL A 287 39.86 1.11 18.20
N LYS A 288 41.10 1.62 18.22
CA LYS A 288 42.06 1.33 19.28
C LYS A 288 41.50 1.98 20.56
N LEU A 289 40.77 1.21 21.37
CA LEU A 289 40.49 1.61 22.74
C LEU A 289 41.81 1.64 23.52
N HIS A 290 42.38 2.83 23.63
CA HIS A 290 43.51 3.08 24.52
C HIS A 290 42.94 3.39 25.92
N TYR A 291 42.61 2.35 26.67
CA TYR A 291 42.38 2.48 28.11
C TYR A 291 43.75 2.58 28.79
N HIS A 292 44.24 3.80 28.99
CA HIS A 292 45.36 4.03 29.90
C HIS A 292 44.82 4.46 31.27
N HIS A 293 44.99 3.54 32.22
CA HIS A 293 44.96 3.68 33.67
C HIS A 293 45.11 5.11 34.21
N LYS A 294 44.12 5.57 34.98
CA LYS A 294 44.35 6.39 36.18
C LYS A 294 43.43 5.92 37.30
N HIS A 295 43.96 5.01 38.12
CA HIS A 295 43.51 4.88 39.52
C HIS A 295 44.03 6.08 40.32
N HIS A 296 43.30 6.37 41.40
CA HIS A 296 43.62 7.30 42.49
C HIS A 296 43.26 8.77 42.24
N LEU A 297 42.06 9.17 42.67
CA LEU A 297 41.82 9.97 43.88
C LEU A 297 40.37 10.49 43.90
N PHE A 298 39.81 10.64 45.11
CA PHE A 298 38.45 11.08 45.50
C PHE A 298 37.37 9.98 45.44
N LYS A 299 37.18 9.15 46.48
CA LYS A 299 36.76 9.41 47.89
C LYS A 299 35.24 9.65 48.02
N GLN A 300 34.58 8.58 48.47
CA GLN A 300 33.38 8.52 49.34
C GLN A 300 32.14 9.35 48.97
N GLU A 301 31.08 8.67 48.52
CA GLU A 301 29.74 8.83 49.09
C GLU A 301 28.84 7.60 48.84
N LYS A 302 27.90 7.38 49.76
CA LYS A 302 27.25 6.12 50.18
C LYS A 302 26.22 5.51 49.20
N PRO A 303 25.85 4.22 49.36
CA PRO A 303 24.96 3.49 48.46
C PRO A 303 23.47 3.69 48.81
N TYR A 304 22.63 3.85 47.78
CA TYR A 304 21.17 3.87 47.90
C TYR A 304 20.61 2.45 47.73
N GLU A 305 19.94 1.96 48.77
CA GLU A 305 19.21 0.70 48.80
C GLU A 305 18.05 0.67 47.80
N ILE A 306 17.95 -0.39 47.00
CA ILE A 306 16.73 -0.72 46.25
C ILE A 306 15.92 -1.71 47.10
N LYS A 307 14.91 -1.20 47.82
CA LYS A 307 13.88 -2.02 48.47
C LYS A 307 13.05 -2.74 47.41
N ARG A 308 13.24 -4.05 47.33
CA ARG A 308 12.39 -5.00 46.60
C ARG A 308 11.17 -5.32 47.47
N ASN A 309 10.02 -4.69 47.22
CA ASN A 309 8.78 -5.02 47.92
C ASN A 309 7.94 -6.01 47.11
N ARG A 310 7.83 -7.24 47.62
CA ARG A 310 6.82 -8.26 47.28
C ARG A 310 5.69 -8.13 48.32
N LYS A 311 4.44 -8.03 47.87
CA LYS A 311 3.18 -8.51 48.50
C LYS A 311 2.06 -8.22 47.49
N LYS A 312 1.37 -9.18 46.84
CA LYS A 312 0.41 -10.20 47.30
C LYS A 312 -0.86 -9.65 47.98
N ASP A 313 -1.99 -10.19 47.48
CA ASP A 313 -3.37 -10.22 48.00
C ASP A 313 -4.17 -8.94 47.64
N PHE A 314 -5.26 -8.96 46.86
CA PHE A 314 -6.46 -9.81 46.84
C PHE A 314 -7.13 -9.88 45.46
#